data_AF-A0A6A8DMW7-F1
#
_entry.id   AF-A0A6A8DMW7-F1
#
_cell.length_a   1.000
_cell.length_b   1.000
_cell.length_c   1.000
_cell.angle_alpha   90.00
_cell.angle_beta   90.00
_cell.angle_gamma   90.00
#
_symmetry.space_group_name_H-M   'P 1'
#
loop_
_entity.id
_entity.type
_entity.pdbx_description
1 polymer ?
#
loop_
_entity_poly.entity_id
_entity_poly.type
_entity_poly.pdbx_seq_one_letter_code
_entity_poly.pdbx_strand_id
1 'polypeptide(L)'
;MSKEIFQIDLNTEVLDELRNKVNEEQYISYNKRHGNHRAWDKICAIMDRLDDTVLFLNALKLNTGKHTRSAFDFFNFMNNASVVVECIKELAKIFNVPEDQITKSVDTFNQLGNDGKGTDERYFKYLRSLCSVHPVETSHHQTYQDNDFECSPFVVWNNQGIYNDDCDIYVVVYTSKDGDLNKRIPIYMSQIFEYVKSRLDFVKEITSEIAQYQKKVISNFIKRPIKMKNAFEDYIDYLENLNKEIAERYGSEYTYRLDYIIKLFSLKLSNSKNKDKMSLYLNSLKYSIEFLHNSMQNMSLEGFENTGLLYSGENVDASLYDELYVPHSGSDEKKKFSYNFEKIHYLKYDSGYNNKQWAYIQLENVKIFLEKYVSFHDTKSDFEHYALVNLALYLECLEKKCLINKNIPNDFKYRERLLFNNELEELFYNK
;
A
#
# COMPACT_ATOMS: atom_id res chain seq x y z
N MET A 1 -30.31 42.03 7.06
CA MET A 1 -29.76 40.76 7.56
C MET A 1 -28.54 40.41 6.74
N SER A 2 -27.42 40.09 7.38
CA SER A 2 -26.16 39.76 6.70
C SER A 2 -26.28 38.44 5.97
N LYS A 3 -25.71 38.38 4.77
CA LYS A 3 -25.61 37.15 3.98
C LYS A 3 -24.72 36.14 4.72
N GLU A 4 -25.30 35.01 5.14
CA GLU A 4 -24.54 33.92 5.75
C GLU A 4 -23.85 33.08 4.68
N ILE A 5 -22.52 32.94 4.79
CA ILE A 5 -21.71 32.11 3.89
C ILE A 5 -21.52 30.77 4.58
N PHE A 6 -21.90 29.69 3.91
CA PHE A 6 -21.74 28.33 4.44
C PHE A 6 -20.48 27.67 3.88
N GLN A 7 -19.78 26.93 4.71
CA GLN A 7 -18.61 26.16 4.33
C GLN A 7 -18.53 24.92 5.23
N ILE A 8 -18.31 23.75 4.63
CA ILE A 8 -18.12 22.52 5.39
C ILE A 8 -16.68 22.42 5.88
N ASP A 9 -16.49 21.73 7.00
CA ASP A 9 -15.19 21.37 7.54
C ASP A 9 -15.17 19.86 7.77
N LEU A 10 -14.53 19.14 6.86
CA LEU A 10 -14.38 17.69 6.84
C LEU A 10 -12.97 17.31 7.33
N ASN A 11 -12.89 16.37 8.27
CA ASN A 11 -11.61 15.89 8.78
C ASN A 11 -10.87 15.07 7.71
N THR A 12 -9.73 15.57 7.22
CA THR A 12 -8.90 14.89 6.22
C THR A 12 -8.01 13.80 6.82
N GLU A 13 -7.70 13.86 8.12
CA GLU A 13 -6.81 12.88 8.78
C GLU A 13 -7.35 11.45 8.69
N VAL A 14 -8.68 11.29 8.65
CA VAL A 14 -9.31 9.97 8.50
C VAL A 14 -8.98 9.31 7.15
N LEU A 15 -8.68 10.10 6.12
CA LEU A 15 -8.28 9.61 4.80
C LEU A 15 -6.80 9.20 4.80
N ASP A 16 -5.95 9.96 5.51
CA ASP A 16 -4.55 9.59 5.71
C ASP A 16 -4.44 8.27 6.49
N GLU A 17 -5.23 8.10 7.55
CA GLU A 17 -5.32 6.86 8.32
C GLU A 17 -5.76 5.68 7.44
N LEU A 18 -6.80 5.87 6.62
CA LEU A 18 -7.26 4.87 5.66
C LEU A 18 -6.14 4.47 4.70
N ARG A 19 -5.48 5.46 4.07
CA ARG A 19 -4.43 5.23 3.08
C ARG A 19 -3.24 4.52 3.70
N ASN A 20 -2.81 4.92 4.89
CA ASN A 20 -1.74 4.25 5.63
C ASN A 20 -2.12 2.80 5.93
N LYS A 21 -3.35 2.55 6.39
CA LYS A 21 -3.80 1.19 6.72
C LYS A 21 -3.91 0.28 5.50
N VAL A 22 -4.43 0.78 4.38
CA VAL A 22 -4.48 0.01 3.11
C VAL A 22 -3.08 -0.41 2.65
N ASN A 23 -2.09 0.47 2.82
CA ASN A 23 -0.72 0.25 2.36
C ASN A 23 0.20 -0.46 3.36
N GLU A 24 -0.16 -0.55 4.64
CA GLU A 24 0.60 -1.26 5.68
C GLU A 24 0.89 -2.71 5.26
N GLU A 25 -0.14 -3.43 4.81
CA GLU A 25 -0.03 -4.78 4.25
C GLU A 25 -0.45 -4.77 2.77
N GLN A 26 0.27 -3.99 1.96
CA GLN A 26 -0.12 -3.67 0.58
C GLN A 26 -0.45 -4.90 -0.26
N TYR A 27 0.36 -5.96 -0.20
CA TYR A 27 0.12 -7.17 -1.01
C TYR A 27 -1.19 -7.88 -0.63
N ILE A 28 -1.57 -7.85 0.65
CA ILE A 28 -2.85 -8.40 1.13
C ILE A 28 -4.01 -7.56 0.57
N SER A 29 -3.90 -6.24 0.66
CA SER A 29 -4.90 -5.31 0.12
C SER A 29 -5.01 -5.41 -1.41
N TYR A 30 -3.89 -5.56 -2.10
CA TYR A 30 -3.79 -5.75 -3.55
C TYR A 30 -4.54 -7.00 -4.04
N ASN A 31 -4.47 -8.08 -3.26
CA ASN A 31 -5.14 -9.34 -3.56
C ASN A 31 -6.60 -9.40 -3.10
N LYS A 32 -7.12 -8.34 -2.47
CA LYS A 32 -8.54 -8.26 -2.13
C LYS A 32 -9.39 -8.40 -3.39
N ARG A 33 -10.29 -9.38 -3.41
CA ARG A 33 -11.23 -9.60 -4.52
C ARG A 33 -12.57 -8.92 -4.26
N HIS A 34 -13.18 -8.44 -5.34
CA HIS A 34 -14.55 -7.95 -5.36
C HIS A 34 -15.23 -8.50 -6.62
N GLY A 35 -16.12 -9.48 -6.42
CA GLY A 35 -16.61 -10.32 -7.50
C GLY A 35 -15.48 -11.15 -8.14
N ASN A 36 -15.45 -11.21 -9.46
CA ASN A 36 -14.47 -12.02 -10.21
C ASN A 36 -13.11 -11.35 -10.38
N HIS A 37 -12.96 -10.09 -9.97
CA HIS A 37 -11.76 -9.30 -10.23
C HIS A 37 -11.08 -8.86 -8.92
N ARG A 38 -9.81 -8.45 -9.03
CA ARG A 38 -9.12 -7.76 -7.94
C ARG A 38 -9.73 -6.38 -7.75
N ALA A 39 -9.83 -5.95 -6.50
CA ALA A 39 -10.42 -4.67 -6.13
C ALA A 39 -9.40 -3.53 -6.12
N TRP A 40 -8.09 -3.81 -6.30
CA TRP A 40 -7.02 -2.84 -6.12
C TRP A 40 -7.23 -1.53 -6.89
N ASP A 41 -7.51 -1.59 -8.19
CA ASP A 41 -7.71 -0.38 -9.01
C ASP A 41 -8.92 0.44 -8.51
N LYS A 42 -9.97 -0.23 -8.03
CA LYS A 42 -11.12 0.45 -7.41
C LYS A 42 -10.72 1.08 -6.07
N ILE A 43 -9.95 0.39 -5.23
CA ILE A 43 -9.49 0.90 -3.93
C ILE A 43 -8.64 2.16 -4.15
N CYS A 44 -7.67 2.12 -5.06
CA CYS A 44 -6.85 3.29 -5.40
C CYS A 44 -7.70 4.45 -5.92
N ALA A 45 -8.57 4.19 -6.89
CA ALA A 45 -9.45 5.22 -7.43
C ALA A 45 -10.37 5.83 -6.36
N ILE A 46 -10.86 5.03 -5.41
CA ILE A 46 -11.67 5.53 -4.29
C ILE A 46 -10.83 6.45 -3.39
N MET A 47 -9.63 6.03 -2.95
CA MET A 47 -8.79 6.86 -2.09
C MET A 47 -8.44 8.19 -2.75
N ASP A 48 -8.02 8.17 -4.03
CA ASP A 48 -7.68 9.38 -4.77
C ASP A 48 -8.90 10.31 -4.94
N ARG A 49 -10.08 9.74 -5.22
CA ARG A 49 -11.32 10.51 -5.32
C ARG A 49 -11.75 11.11 -3.98
N LEU A 50 -11.58 10.39 -2.88
CA LEU A 50 -11.89 10.92 -1.55
C LEU A 50 -10.98 12.10 -1.22
N ASP A 51 -9.67 11.97 -1.41
CA ASP A 51 -8.69 13.03 -1.13
C ASP A 51 -9.03 14.31 -1.93
N ASP A 52 -9.16 14.20 -3.25
CA ASP A 52 -9.46 15.34 -4.11
C ASP A 52 -10.80 16.00 -3.77
N THR A 53 -11.84 15.18 -3.57
CA THR A 53 -13.21 15.69 -3.39
C THR A 53 -13.41 16.30 -2.02
N VAL A 54 -12.84 15.71 -0.96
CA VAL A 54 -12.91 16.27 0.40
C VAL A 54 -12.15 17.59 0.48
N LEU A 55 -10.95 17.67 -0.11
CA LEU A 55 -10.21 18.93 -0.22
C LEU A 55 -10.99 20.00 -0.98
N PHE A 56 -11.62 19.63 -2.10
CA PHE A 56 -12.46 20.55 -2.87
C PHE A 56 -13.66 21.05 -2.06
N LEU A 57 -14.39 20.15 -1.38
CA LEU A 57 -15.55 20.50 -0.57
C LEU A 57 -15.16 21.43 0.59
N ASN A 58 -14.04 21.17 1.26
CA ASN A 58 -13.52 22.04 2.34
C ASN A 58 -13.16 23.44 1.84
N ALA A 59 -12.74 23.59 0.58
CA ALA A 59 -12.44 24.91 0.00
C ALA A 59 -13.69 25.64 -0.53
N LEU A 60 -14.81 24.95 -0.70
CA LEU A 60 -16.01 25.49 -1.36
C LEU A 60 -16.83 26.37 -0.41
N LYS A 61 -16.93 27.66 -0.74
CA LYS A 61 -17.83 28.62 -0.08
C LYS A 61 -19.17 28.69 -0.79
N LEU A 62 -20.24 28.52 -0.03
CA LEU A 62 -21.63 28.56 -0.51
C LEU A 62 -22.28 29.88 -0.13
N ASN A 63 -23.31 30.26 -0.89
CA ASN A 63 -24.05 31.49 -0.72
C ASN A 63 -23.15 32.74 -0.79
N THR A 64 -22.23 32.79 -1.75
CA THR A 64 -21.30 33.93 -1.92
C THR A 64 -21.94 35.13 -2.62
N GLY A 65 -23.12 34.94 -3.23
CA GLY A 65 -23.83 35.98 -3.97
C GLY A 65 -23.40 36.14 -5.41
N LYS A 66 -22.50 35.27 -5.88
CA LYS A 66 -22.15 35.15 -7.29
C LYS A 66 -23.36 34.82 -8.17
N HIS A 67 -24.34 34.07 -7.63
CA HIS A 67 -25.55 33.68 -8.32
C HIS A 67 -26.78 34.17 -7.55
N THR A 68 -27.73 34.80 -8.25
CA THR A 68 -28.89 35.48 -7.64
C THR A 68 -30.22 34.79 -7.87
N ARG A 69 -30.32 33.91 -8.87
CA ARG A 69 -31.57 33.19 -9.23
C ARG A 69 -31.58 31.70 -8.88
N SER A 70 -30.41 31.08 -8.81
CA SER A 70 -30.28 29.67 -8.48
C SER A 70 -28.98 29.41 -7.72
N ALA A 71 -29.02 28.51 -6.75
CA ALA A 71 -27.91 28.13 -5.90
C ALA A 71 -26.97 27.12 -6.60
N PHE A 72 -26.30 27.57 -7.67
CA PHE A 72 -25.35 26.73 -8.42
C PHE A 72 -24.19 26.21 -7.56
N ASP A 73 -23.78 26.98 -6.57
CA ASP A 73 -22.79 26.56 -5.57
C ASP A 73 -23.31 25.37 -4.75
N PHE A 74 -24.58 25.37 -4.35
CA PHE A 74 -25.22 24.23 -3.70
C PHE A 74 -25.32 23.01 -4.62
N PHE A 75 -25.62 23.17 -5.91
CA PHE A 75 -25.64 22.05 -6.86
C PHE A 75 -24.27 21.39 -6.99
N ASN A 76 -23.24 22.23 -7.13
CA ASN A 76 -21.86 21.78 -7.18
C ASN A 76 -21.46 21.05 -5.89
N PHE A 77 -21.85 21.57 -4.73
CA PHE A 77 -21.67 20.90 -3.45
C PHE A 77 -22.35 19.53 -3.43
N MET A 78 -23.64 19.45 -3.72
CA MET A 78 -24.41 18.19 -3.66
C MET A 78 -23.87 17.11 -4.59
N ASN A 79 -23.41 17.50 -5.79
CA ASN A 79 -22.81 16.55 -6.72
C ASN A 79 -21.49 16.00 -6.20
N ASN A 80 -20.59 16.85 -5.71
CA ASN A 80 -19.30 16.40 -5.18
C ASN A 80 -19.46 15.64 -3.84
N ALA A 81 -20.36 16.09 -2.96
CA ALA A 81 -20.71 15.35 -1.76
C ALA A 81 -21.22 13.94 -2.08
N SER A 82 -22.01 13.77 -3.14
CA SER A 82 -22.46 12.44 -3.56
C SER A 82 -21.33 11.52 -4.03
N VAL A 83 -20.25 12.07 -4.60
CA VAL A 83 -19.05 11.27 -4.95
C VAL A 83 -18.40 10.72 -3.69
N VAL A 84 -18.23 11.54 -2.64
CA VAL A 84 -17.71 11.09 -1.35
C VAL A 84 -18.55 9.94 -0.79
N VAL A 85 -19.87 10.11 -0.75
CA VAL A 85 -20.79 9.10 -0.22
C VAL A 85 -20.72 7.78 -0.99
N GLU A 86 -20.74 7.82 -2.32
CA GLU A 86 -20.70 6.60 -3.14
C GLU A 86 -19.33 5.91 -3.09
N CYS A 87 -18.22 6.67 -3.00
CA CYS A 87 -16.87 6.13 -2.80
C CYS A 87 -16.77 5.35 -1.48
N ILE A 88 -17.27 5.92 -0.38
CA ILE A 88 -17.26 5.27 0.94
C ILE A 88 -18.14 4.01 0.93
N LYS A 89 -19.31 4.09 0.29
CA LYS A 89 -20.21 2.95 0.13
C LYS A 89 -19.57 1.79 -0.63
N GLU A 90 -18.92 2.08 -1.76
CA GLU A 90 -18.24 1.06 -2.54
C GLU A 90 -17.05 0.45 -1.77
N LEU A 91 -16.32 1.27 -1.02
CA LEU A 91 -15.22 0.79 -0.18
C LEU A 91 -15.71 -0.14 0.93
N ALA A 92 -16.81 0.22 1.60
CA ALA A 92 -17.47 -0.62 2.60
C ALA A 92 -17.84 -1.99 2.01
N LYS A 93 -18.43 -2.02 0.81
CA LYS A 93 -18.73 -3.28 0.10
C LYS A 93 -17.49 -4.09 -0.25
N ILE A 94 -16.41 -3.44 -0.70
CA ILE A 94 -15.15 -4.14 -1.00
C ILE A 94 -14.66 -4.87 0.25
N PHE A 95 -14.69 -4.23 1.41
CA PHE A 95 -14.22 -4.81 2.67
C PHE A 95 -15.28 -5.58 3.46
N ASN A 96 -16.52 -5.67 2.96
CA ASN A 96 -17.67 -6.31 3.61
C ASN A 96 -18.02 -5.69 4.98
N VAL A 97 -17.88 -4.38 5.09
CA VAL A 97 -18.22 -3.62 6.30
C VAL A 97 -19.75 -3.50 6.37
N PRO A 98 -20.41 -3.83 7.49
CA PRO A 98 -21.84 -3.65 7.64
C PRO A 98 -22.26 -2.18 7.45
N GLU A 99 -23.08 -1.92 6.44
CA GLU A 99 -23.48 -0.54 6.06
C GLU A 99 -24.79 -0.10 6.73
N ASP A 100 -25.36 -0.90 7.63
CA ASP A 100 -26.68 -0.65 8.21
C ASP A 100 -26.78 0.72 8.88
N GLN A 101 -25.73 1.14 9.58
CA GLN A 101 -25.70 2.44 10.26
C GLN A 101 -25.76 3.65 9.31
N ILE A 102 -25.23 3.54 8.09
CA ILE A 102 -25.29 4.63 7.10
C ILE A 102 -26.47 4.50 6.13
N THR A 103 -26.99 3.29 5.92
CA THR A 103 -28.08 3.03 4.96
C THR A 103 -29.47 3.12 5.60
N LYS A 104 -29.59 2.83 6.90
CA LYS A 104 -30.86 2.81 7.66
C LYS A 104 -31.04 4.01 8.60
N SER A 105 -30.03 4.86 8.78
CA SER A 105 -30.16 6.05 9.64
C SER A 105 -31.22 7.02 9.12
N VAL A 106 -31.91 7.65 10.07
CA VAL A 106 -32.99 8.63 9.88
C VAL A 106 -32.76 9.89 10.72
N ASP A 107 -31.62 9.97 11.40
CA ASP A 107 -31.40 10.89 12.52
C ASP A 107 -31.03 12.30 12.05
N THR A 108 -30.49 12.42 10.83
CA THR A 108 -29.97 13.69 10.30
C THR A 108 -31.10 14.56 9.74
N PHE A 109 -31.86 14.01 8.79
CA PHE A 109 -32.91 14.77 8.11
C PHE A 109 -34.26 14.61 8.79
N ASN A 110 -34.49 13.50 9.50
CA ASN A 110 -35.78 13.15 10.12
C ASN A 110 -36.93 13.11 9.10
N GLN A 111 -36.63 12.68 7.86
CA GLN A 111 -37.57 12.60 6.75
C GLN A 111 -37.87 11.14 6.42
N LEU A 112 -38.97 10.60 6.98
CA LEU A 112 -39.42 9.24 6.70
C LEU A 112 -40.28 9.14 5.43
N GLY A 113 -40.70 10.27 4.86
CA GLY A 113 -41.57 10.29 3.69
C GLY A 113 -42.98 9.75 3.94
N ASN A 114 -43.76 9.67 2.86
CA ASN A 114 -45.19 9.38 2.89
C ASN A 114 -45.51 7.90 3.24
N ASP A 115 -44.56 6.99 3.02
CA ASP A 115 -44.71 5.56 3.32
C ASP A 115 -44.07 5.14 4.66
N GLY A 116 -43.45 6.07 5.38
CA GLY A 116 -42.75 5.83 6.64
C GLY A 116 -41.45 5.01 6.51
N LYS A 117 -40.93 4.80 5.30
CA LYS A 117 -39.76 3.96 4.99
C LYS A 117 -38.56 4.76 4.46
N GLY A 118 -38.61 6.08 4.60
CA GLY A 118 -37.49 6.97 4.27
C GLY A 118 -36.26 6.70 5.13
N THR A 119 -35.12 7.07 4.60
CA THR A 119 -33.82 7.08 5.27
C THR A 119 -33.05 8.32 4.86
N ASP A 120 -32.04 8.70 5.63
CA ASP A 120 -31.20 9.84 5.33
C ASP A 120 -30.53 9.70 3.95
N GLU A 121 -30.07 8.49 3.59
CA GLU A 121 -29.51 8.21 2.26
C GLU A 121 -30.55 8.45 1.16
N ARG A 122 -31.77 7.94 1.35
CA ARG A 122 -32.85 8.10 0.37
C ARG A 122 -33.24 9.57 0.22
N TYR A 123 -33.29 10.32 1.32
CA TYR A 123 -33.65 11.72 1.31
C TYR A 123 -32.55 12.59 0.66
N PHE A 124 -31.28 12.33 0.98
CA PHE A 124 -30.16 12.99 0.32
C PHE A 124 -30.15 12.75 -1.20
N LYS A 125 -30.42 11.51 -1.64
CA LYS A 125 -30.53 11.18 -3.07
C LYS A 125 -31.70 11.89 -3.74
N TYR A 126 -32.85 11.98 -3.06
CA TYR A 126 -34.00 12.76 -3.53
C TYR A 126 -33.64 14.24 -3.70
N LEU A 127 -33.03 14.87 -2.69
CA LEU A 127 -32.59 16.26 -2.79
C LEU A 127 -31.60 16.47 -3.93
N ARG A 128 -30.60 15.59 -4.10
CA ARG A 128 -29.62 15.68 -5.21
C ARG A 128 -30.30 15.57 -6.57
N SER A 129 -31.22 14.62 -6.71
CA SER A 129 -31.97 14.38 -7.94
C SER A 129 -32.77 15.63 -8.32
N LEU A 130 -33.57 16.13 -7.38
CA LEU A 130 -34.44 17.28 -7.56
C LEU A 130 -33.65 18.59 -7.79
N CYS A 131 -32.55 18.81 -7.07
CA CYS A 131 -31.80 20.06 -7.14
C CYS A 131 -30.83 20.12 -8.33
N SER A 132 -30.25 18.99 -8.75
CA SER A 132 -29.11 19.04 -9.68
C SER A 132 -29.16 18.06 -10.84
N VAL A 133 -29.55 16.80 -10.65
CA VAL A 133 -29.27 15.74 -11.65
C VAL A 133 -30.48 15.47 -12.55
N HIS A 134 -31.68 15.50 -12.00
CA HIS A 134 -32.94 15.26 -12.71
C HIS A 134 -34.01 16.31 -12.36
N PRO A 135 -33.70 17.62 -12.47
CA PRO A 135 -34.61 18.69 -12.03
C PRO A 135 -35.94 18.74 -12.79
N VAL A 136 -36.07 18.05 -13.93
CA VAL A 136 -37.31 18.01 -14.73
C VAL A 136 -38.10 16.70 -14.56
N GLU A 137 -37.54 15.68 -13.90
CA GLU A 137 -38.22 14.39 -13.72
C GLU A 137 -37.63 13.59 -12.54
N THR A 138 -38.23 13.73 -11.35
CA THR A 138 -37.73 13.08 -10.11
C THR A 138 -38.49 11.78 -9.78
N SER A 139 -39.09 11.10 -10.76
CA SER A 139 -40.06 9.98 -10.60
C SER A 139 -39.53 8.75 -9.82
N HIS A 140 -38.23 8.63 -9.61
CA HIS A 140 -37.60 7.51 -8.88
C HIS A 140 -37.65 7.62 -7.34
N HIS A 141 -38.23 8.68 -6.78
CA HIS A 141 -38.20 8.97 -5.33
C HIS A 141 -39.59 9.03 -4.68
N GLN A 142 -40.49 8.11 -5.04
CA GLN A 142 -41.89 8.07 -4.62
C GLN A 142 -42.13 8.24 -3.11
N THR A 143 -41.21 7.76 -2.26
CA THR A 143 -41.28 7.93 -0.80
C THR A 143 -41.42 9.39 -0.36
N TYR A 144 -40.87 10.37 -1.10
CA TYR A 144 -40.88 11.79 -0.73
C TYR A 144 -41.73 12.68 -1.64
N GLN A 145 -42.34 12.09 -2.67
CA GLN A 145 -43.14 12.81 -3.65
C GLN A 145 -44.61 12.83 -3.25
N ASP A 146 -45.26 13.95 -3.53
CA ASP A 146 -46.70 14.10 -3.30
C ASP A 146 -47.54 13.76 -4.55
N ASN A 147 -46.88 13.49 -5.69
CA ASN A 147 -47.45 13.33 -7.03
C ASN A 147 -46.62 12.39 -7.92
N ASP A 148 -47.12 12.09 -9.13
CA ASP A 148 -46.49 11.19 -10.11
C ASP A 148 -45.08 11.62 -10.51
N PHE A 149 -44.83 12.92 -10.60
CA PHE A 149 -43.51 13.49 -10.75
C PHE A 149 -43.42 14.88 -10.10
N GLU A 150 -42.19 15.29 -9.81
CA GLU A 150 -41.84 16.60 -9.27
C GLU A 150 -40.70 17.19 -10.11
N CYS A 151 -40.84 18.48 -10.47
CA CYS A 151 -39.83 19.25 -11.17
C CYS A 151 -39.38 20.44 -10.31
N SER A 152 -38.10 20.77 -10.31
CA SER A 152 -37.55 21.96 -9.65
C SER A 152 -37.02 22.97 -10.67
N PRO A 153 -37.68 24.13 -10.83
CA PRO A 153 -37.20 25.18 -11.73
C PRO A 153 -36.01 25.97 -11.18
N PHE A 154 -35.87 26.08 -9.85
CA PHE A 154 -34.83 26.84 -9.19
C PHE A 154 -34.73 26.50 -7.70
N VAL A 155 -33.51 26.64 -7.17
CA VAL A 155 -33.18 26.48 -5.75
C VAL A 155 -32.57 27.79 -5.25
N VAL A 156 -33.05 28.35 -4.15
CA VAL A 156 -32.76 29.74 -3.78
C VAL A 156 -32.32 29.85 -2.34
N TRP A 157 -31.19 30.52 -2.11
CA TRP A 157 -30.71 30.90 -0.78
C TRP A 157 -31.66 31.88 -0.10
N ASN A 158 -31.98 31.64 1.17
CA ASN A 158 -32.89 32.48 1.95
C ASN A 158 -32.21 33.77 2.48
N ASN A 159 -31.77 34.64 1.58
CA ASN A 159 -31.00 35.84 1.94
C ASN A 159 -31.83 37.07 2.30
N GLN A 160 -33.14 37.04 2.01
CA GLN A 160 -33.98 38.25 1.98
C GLN A 160 -35.42 38.03 2.44
N GLY A 161 -35.76 36.88 3.01
CA GLY A 161 -37.12 36.61 3.51
C GLY A 161 -38.17 36.70 2.39
N ILE A 162 -37.84 36.24 1.16
CA ILE A 162 -38.86 36.09 0.10
C ILE A 162 -40.02 35.24 0.65
N TYR A 163 -39.69 34.30 1.53
CA TYR A 163 -40.62 33.52 2.33
C TYR A 163 -40.19 33.61 3.82
N ASN A 164 -41.16 33.63 4.75
CA ASN A 164 -40.93 33.73 6.20
C ASN A 164 -40.64 32.36 6.85
N ASP A 165 -40.23 31.37 6.07
CA ASP A 165 -39.95 30.04 6.60
C ASP A 165 -38.54 30.07 7.25
N ASP A 166 -38.32 29.27 8.29
CA ASP A 166 -37.02 29.17 8.96
C ASP A 166 -36.17 28.12 8.24
N CYS A 167 -35.31 28.52 7.29
CA CYS A 167 -34.30 27.64 6.69
C CYS A 167 -33.22 28.42 5.91
N ASP A 168 -32.17 27.72 5.47
CA ASP A 168 -31.04 28.31 4.75
C ASP A 168 -31.28 28.41 3.24
N ILE A 169 -31.94 27.40 2.66
CA ILE A 169 -32.16 27.29 1.21
C ILE A 169 -33.50 26.58 0.91
N TYR A 170 -34.24 27.07 -0.09
CA TYR A 170 -35.48 26.44 -0.56
C TYR A 170 -35.32 25.82 -1.93
N VAL A 171 -35.89 24.63 -2.08
CA VAL A 171 -36.21 24.06 -3.39
C VAL A 171 -37.65 24.41 -3.72
N VAL A 172 -37.88 25.09 -4.84
CA VAL A 172 -39.23 25.27 -5.36
C VAL A 172 -39.58 24.06 -6.21
N VAL A 173 -40.77 23.50 -6.02
CA VAL A 173 -41.21 22.28 -6.67
C VAL A 173 -42.53 22.53 -7.39
N TYR A 174 -42.52 22.33 -8.70
CA TYR A 174 -43.71 22.26 -9.52
C TYR A 174 -44.30 20.86 -9.43
N THR A 175 -45.59 20.80 -9.11
CA THR A 175 -46.36 19.57 -8.98
C THR A 175 -47.10 19.27 -10.27
N SER A 176 -47.37 17.99 -10.54
CA SER A 176 -48.12 17.56 -11.73
C SER A 176 -49.65 17.69 -11.59
N LYS A 177 -50.15 18.21 -10.47
CA LYS A 177 -51.59 18.39 -10.19
C LYS A 177 -52.08 19.77 -10.61
N ASP A 178 -53.12 19.79 -11.44
CA ASP A 178 -53.78 21.03 -11.86
C ASP A 178 -54.39 21.77 -10.65
N GLY A 179 -54.05 23.05 -10.51
CA GLY A 179 -54.61 23.95 -9.49
C GLY A 179 -53.88 23.95 -8.14
N ASP A 180 -52.86 23.10 -7.95
CA ASP A 180 -52.02 23.14 -6.75
C ASP A 180 -51.01 24.29 -6.78
N LEU A 181 -50.73 24.86 -5.62
CA LEU A 181 -49.61 25.80 -5.45
C LEU A 181 -48.28 25.04 -5.45
N ASN A 182 -47.21 25.71 -5.91
CA ASN A 182 -45.85 25.15 -5.86
C ASN A 182 -45.47 24.73 -4.43
N LYS A 183 -45.02 23.49 -4.28
CA LYS A 183 -44.43 22.96 -3.04
C LYS A 183 -43.08 23.64 -2.82
N ARG A 184 -42.71 23.81 -1.55
CA ARG A 184 -41.41 24.32 -1.13
C ARG A 184 -40.80 23.33 -0.16
N ILE A 185 -39.54 22.96 -0.40
CA ILE A 185 -38.79 22.09 0.50
C ILE A 185 -37.75 22.96 1.21
N PRO A 186 -37.92 23.23 2.52
CA PRO A 186 -36.91 23.91 3.31
C PRO A 186 -35.73 22.97 3.55
N ILE A 187 -34.52 23.48 3.42
CA ILE A 187 -33.28 22.74 3.68
C ILE A 187 -32.41 23.56 4.63
N TYR A 188 -31.86 22.87 5.63
CA TYR A 188 -30.86 23.40 6.54
C TYR A 188 -29.48 22.85 6.15
N MET A 189 -28.52 23.74 5.94
CA MET A 189 -27.16 23.39 5.56
C MET A 189 -26.46 22.59 6.65
N SER A 190 -26.81 22.82 7.92
CA SER A 190 -26.32 22.02 9.04
C SER A 190 -26.60 20.52 8.86
N GLN A 191 -27.82 20.14 8.47
CA GLN A 191 -28.21 18.75 8.23
C GLN A 191 -27.47 18.15 7.03
N ILE A 192 -27.31 18.92 5.95
CA ILE A 192 -26.55 18.48 4.77
C ILE A 192 -25.08 18.22 5.16
N PHE A 193 -24.47 19.13 5.92
CA PHE A 193 -23.09 18.98 6.37
C PHE A 193 -22.93 17.83 7.34
N GLU A 194 -23.85 17.66 8.29
CA GLU A 194 -23.86 16.54 9.23
C GLU A 194 -23.99 15.19 8.51
N TYR A 195 -24.84 15.10 7.48
CA TYR A 195 -24.95 13.91 6.65
C TYR A 195 -23.62 13.58 5.97
N VAL A 196 -22.97 14.54 5.32
CA VAL A 196 -21.68 14.28 4.63
C VAL A 196 -20.58 13.94 5.64
N LYS A 197 -20.52 14.64 6.78
CA LYS A 197 -19.57 14.38 7.87
C LYS A 197 -19.72 12.95 8.41
N SER A 198 -20.94 12.52 8.72
CA SER A 198 -21.18 11.17 9.24
C SER A 198 -20.80 10.08 8.23
N ARG A 199 -20.95 10.33 6.92
CA ARG A 199 -20.46 9.41 5.89
C ARG A 199 -18.95 9.36 5.88
N LEU A 200 -18.25 10.49 5.95
CA LEU A 200 -16.80 10.54 6.03
C LEU A 200 -16.28 9.85 7.31
N ASP A 201 -16.91 10.07 8.46
CA ASP A 201 -16.53 9.43 9.72
C ASP A 201 -16.63 7.90 9.69
N PHE A 202 -17.52 7.34 8.87
CA PHE A 202 -17.63 5.90 8.65
C PHE A 202 -16.36 5.28 8.06
N VAL A 203 -15.47 6.07 7.44
CA VAL A 203 -14.15 5.61 6.99
C VAL A 203 -13.34 5.02 8.13
N LYS A 204 -13.53 5.47 9.37
CA LYS A 204 -12.85 4.89 10.55
C LYS A 204 -13.23 3.42 10.77
N GLU A 205 -14.51 3.09 10.58
CA GLU A 205 -14.98 1.70 10.70
C GLU A 205 -14.46 0.84 9.56
N ILE A 206 -14.45 1.38 8.34
CA ILE A 206 -13.84 0.70 7.19
C ILE A 206 -12.35 0.44 7.46
N THR A 207 -11.63 1.42 7.99
CA THR A 207 -10.19 1.31 8.32
C THR A 207 -9.96 0.24 9.39
N SER A 208 -10.82 0.16 10.40
CA SER A 208 -10.79 -0.92 11.41
C SER A 208 -11.01 -2.30 10.79
N GLU A 209 -11.98 -2.44 9.89
CA GLU A 209 -12.26 -3.70 9.20
C GLU A 209 -11.13 -4.12 8.25
N ILE A 210 -10.46 -3.17 7.58
CA ILE A 210 -9.25 -3.43 6.79
C ILE A 210 -8.15 -4.02 7.70
N ALA A 211 -7.92 -3.42 8.86
CA ALA A 211 -6.93 -3.91 9.83
C ALA A 211 -7.27 -5.33 10.31
N GLN A 212 -8.54 -5.61 10.59
CA GLN A 212 -8.99 -6.96 10.98
C GLN A 212 -8.83 -7.97 9.84
N TYR A 213 -9.16 -7.58 8.61
CA TYR A 213 -8.98 -8.42 7.43
C TYR A 213 -7.50 -8.79 7.23
N GLN A 214 -6.59 -7.81 7.28
CA GLN A 214 -5.15 -8.04 7.16
C GLN A 214 -4.63 -8.98 8.25
N LYS A 215 -4.98 -8.71 9.52
CA LYS A 215 -4.64 -9.59 10.66
C LYS A 215 -5.15 -11.02 10.47
N LYS A 216 -6.36 -11.20 9.92
CA LYS A 216 -6.92 -12.52 9.63
C LYS A 216 -6.13 -13.25 8.54
N VAL A 217 -5.76 -12.56 7.46
CA VAL A 217 -4.94 -13.14 6.38
C VAL A 217 -3.56 -13.55 6.92
N ILE A 218 -2.89 -12.67 7.67
CA ILE A 218 -1.62 -12.97 8.34
C ILE A 218 -1.75 -14.19 9.26
N SER A 219 -2.78 -14.22 10.12
CA SER A 219 -3.02 -15.36 11.02
C SER A 219 -3.23 -16.68 10.25
N ASN A 220 -3.89 -16.66 9.10
CA ASN A 220 -4.04 -17.84 8.25
C ASN A 220 -2.69 -18.31 7.69
N PHE A 221 -1.84 -17.38 7.24
CA PHE A 221 -0.50 -17.69 6.77
C PHE A 221 0.40 -18.25 7.88
N ILE A 222 0.35 -17.68 9.08
CA ILE A 222 1.08 -18.19 10.25
C ILE A 222 0.64 -19.61 10.62
N LYS A 223 -0.66 -19.90 10.53
CA LYS A 223 -1.20 -21.24 10.81
C LYS A 223 -0.89 -22.27 9.74
N ARG A 224 -0.48 -21.85 8.55
CA ARG A 224 -0.13 -22.74 7.43
C ARG A 224 1.38 -22.99 7.41
N PRO A 225 1.84 -24.18 7.84
CA PRO A 225 3.26 -24.45 7.96
C PRO A 225 3.94 -24.48 6.58
N ILE A 226 5.08 -23.81 6.48
CA ILE A 226 6.00 -23.92 5.36
C ILE A 226 6.77 -25.24 5.51
N LYS A 227 6.91 -25.98 4.42
CA LYS A 227 7.67 -27.24 4.43
C LYS A 227 9.13 -26.97 4.82
N MET A 228 9.59 -27.71 5.82
CA MET A 228 10.98 -27.66 6.29
C MET A 228 11.92 -28.30 5.26
N LYS A 229 13.21 -27.95 5.34
CA LYS A 229 14.28 -28.49 4.46
C LYS A 229 14.28 -30.02 4.38
N ASN A 230 14.02 -30.71 5.49
CA ASN A 230 14.02 -32.18 5.55
C ASN A 230 12.86 -32.85 4.80
N ALA A 231 11.89 -32.07 4.29
CA ALA A 231 10.82 -32.57 3.43
C ALA A 231 11.24 -32.69 1.96
N PHE A 232 12.48 -32.36 1.63
CA PHE A 232 13.02 -32.35 0.27
C PHE A 232 14.32 -33.17 0.20
N GLU A 233 14.52 -33.85 -0.93
CA GLU A 233 15.75 -34.62 -1.17
C GLU A 233 16.92 -33.69 -1.53
N ASP A 234 16.65 -32.67 -2.34
CA ASP A 234 17.64 -31.67 -2.74
C ASP A 234 17.37 -30.30 -2.12
N TYR A 235 18.45 -29.53 -1.93
CA TYR A 235 18.33 -28.20 -1.34
C TYR A 235 17.72 -27.18 -2.31
N ILE A 236 17.91 -27.31 -3.63
CA ILE A 236 17.29 -26.43 -4.62
C ILE A 236 15.77 -26.61 -4.59
N ASP A 237 15.26 -27.83 -4.47
CA ASP A 237 13.81 -28.09 -4.34
C ASP A 237 13.21 -27.37 -3.11
N TYR A 238 13.96 -27.33 -2.00
CA TYR A 238 13.57 -26.56 -0.82
C TYR A 238 13.53 -25.06 -1.11
N LEU A 239 14.54 -24.50 -1.80
CA LEU A 239 14.55 -23.09 -2.19
C LEU A 239 13.41 -22.75 -3.15
N GLU A 240 13.09 -23.62 -4.11
CA GLU A 240 11.95 -23.43 -5.02
C GLU A 240 10.61 -23.45 -4.27
N ASN A 241 10.47 -24.27 -3.23
CA ASN A 241 9.31 -24.25 -2.35
C ASN A 241 9.20 -22.91 -1.60
N LEU A 242 10.30 -22.43 -1.01
CA LEU A 242 10.33 -21.12 -0.37
C LEU A 242 9.96 -20.00 -1.35
N ASN A 243 10.42 -20.09 -2.61
CA ASN A 243 10.11 -19.09 -3.63
C ASN A 243 8.60 -19.01 -3.94
N LYS A 244 7.93 -20.16 -3.97
CA LYS A 244 6.47 -20.24 -4.11
C LYS A 244 5.75 -19.62 -2.90
N GLU A 245 6.23 -19.89 -1.69
CA GLU A 245 5.67 -19.28 -0.47
C GLU A 245 5.89 -17.76 -0.44
N ILE A 246 7.05 -17.25 -0.89
CA ILE A 246 7.28 -15.80 -1.04
C ILE A 246 6.25 -15.19 -1.98
N ALA A 247 6.09 -15.78 -3.17
CA ALA A 247 5.15 -15.30 -4.16
C ALA A 247 3.70 -15.29 -3.63
N GLU A 248 3.32 -16.29 -2.83
CA GLU A 248 1.97 -16.38 -2.28
C GLU A 248 1.74 -15.46 -1.08
N ARG A 249 2.75 -15.23 -0.24
CA ARG A 249 2.62 -14.43 1.00
C ARG A 249 2.89 -12.95 0.78
N TYR A 250 3.82 -12.61 -0.10
CA TYR A 250 4.33 -11.24 -0.28
C TYR A 250 4.24 -10.73 -1.72
N GLY A 251 4.17 -11.63 -2.71
CA GLY A 251 4.08 -11.28 -4.12
C GLY A 251 5.28 -11.72 -4.94
N SER A 252 5.03 -11.96 -6.24
CA SER A 252 6.04 -12.44 -7.19
C SER A 252 7.21 -11.46 -7.37
N GLU A 253 7.00 -10.17 -7.10
CA GLU A 253 8.01 -9.13 -7.14
C GLU A 253 9.09 -9.29 -6.07
N TYR A 254 8.87 -10.14 -5.05
CA TYR A 254 9.84 -10.42 -3.99
C TYR A 254 10.68 -11.69 -4.24
N THR A 255 10.42 -12.46 -5.31
CA THR A 255 11.11 -13.73 -5.58
C THR A 255 12.53 -13.56 -6.14
N TYR A 256 12.82 -12.42 -6.75
CA TYR A 256 14.05 -12.17 -7.52
C TYR A 256 15.36 -12.40 -6.74
N ARG A 257 15.35 -12.25 -5.41
CA ARG A 257 16.51 -12.54 -4.56
C ARG A 257 16.77 -14.03 -4.46
N LEU A 258 15.73 -14.82 -4.24
CA LEU A 258 15.83 -16.26 -4.11
C LEU A 258 16.08 -16.92 -5.47
N ASP A 259 15.54 -16.37 -6.56
CA ASP A 259 15.84 -16.80 -7.93
C ASP A 259 17.35 -16.71 -8.24
N TYR A 260 18.02 -15.64 -7.79
CA TYR A 260 19.47 -15.51 -7.90
C TYR A 260 20.21 -16.55 -7.06
N ILE A 261 19.76 -16.78 -5.82
CA ILE A 261 20.40 -17.77 -4.93
C ILE A 261 20.23 -19.17 -5.51
N ILE A 262 19.06 -19.54 -6.03
CA ILE A 262 18.84 -20.82 -6.73
C ILE A 262 19.84 -21.00 -7.88
N LYS A 263 20.03 -19.97 -8.72
CA LYS A 263 21.04 -19.98 -9.79
C LYS A 263 22.46 -20.15 -9.24
N LEU A 264 22.78 -19.50 -8.12
CA LEU A 264 24.09 -19.62 -7.47
C LEU A 264 24.34 -21.04 -6.93
N PHE A 265 23.34 -21.68 -6.33
CA PHE A 265 23.40 -23.08 -5.88
C PHE A 265 23.55 -24.07 -7.04
N SER A 266 23.03 -23.72 -8.21
CA SER A 266 23.13 -24.53 -9.43
C SER A 266 24.42 -24.30 -10.22
N LEU A 267 25.23 -23.31 -9.83
CA LEU A 267 26.41 -22.89 -10.57
C LEU A 267 27.55 -23.91 -10.46
N LYS A 268 27.99 -24.41 -11.61
CA LYS A 268 29.20 -25.21 -11.72
C LYS A 268 30.39 -24.30 -11.99
N LEU A 269 31.25 -24.11 -10.98
CA LEU A 269 32.46 -23.30 -11.13
C LEU A 269 33.45 -23.92 -12.12
N SER A 270 33.93 -23.10 -13.03
CA SER A 270 34.95 -23.42 -14.02
C SER A 270 36.33 -23.55 -13.39
N ASN A 271 36.62 -22.75 -12.37
CA ASN A 271 37.91 -22.76 -11.66
C ASN A 271 37.80 -23.45 -10.29
N SER A 272 38.62 -24.48 -10.08
CA SER A 272 38.63 -25.24 -8.82
C SER A 272 39.11 -24.45 -7.61
N LYS A 273 39.94 -23.40 -7.81
CA LYS A 273 40.45 -22.56 -6.71
C LYS A 273 39.35 -21.82 -5.94
N ASN A 274 38.20 -21.59 -6.58
CA ASN A 274 37.08 -20.88 -5.96
C ASN A 274 36.11 -21.83 -5.24
N LYS A 275 36.26 -23.16 -5.34
CA LYS A 275 35.26 -24.12 -4.84
C LYS A 275 35.10 -24.09 -3.33
N ASP A 276 36.20 -24.09 -2.59
CA ASP A 276 36.16 -24.10 -1.12
C ASP A 276 35.58 -22.77 -0.61
N LYS A 277 36.04 -21.66 -1.19
CA LYS A 277 35.52 -20.31 -0.92
C LYS A 277 34.04 -20.17 -1.23
N MET A 278 33.59 -20.67 -2.37
CA MET A 278 32.17 -20.68 -2.73
C MET A 278 31.36 -21.51 -1.75
N SER A 279 31.90 -22.63 -1.26
CA SER A 279 31.24 -23.45 -0.24
C SER A 279 31.02 -22.66 1.07
N LEU A 280 31.96 -21.80 1.47
CA LEU A 280 31.78 -20.90 2.61
C LEU A 280 30.60 -19.95 2.41
N TYR A 281 30.55 -19.29 1.24
CA TYR A 281 29.48 -18.34 0.93
C TYR A 281 28.11 -19.03 0.82
N LEU A 282 28.04 -20.18 0.15
CA LEU A 282 26.81 -20.98 0.07
C LEU A 282 26.36 -21.45 1.46
N ASN A 283 27.27 -21.82 2.35
CA ASN A 283 26.92 -22.19 3.72
C ASN A 283 26.35 -21.00 4.50
N SER A 284 26.91 -19.80 4.33
CA SER A 284 26.38 -18.57 4.94
C SER A 284 24.99 -18.23 4.42
N LEU A 285 24.76 -18.40 3.11
CA LEU A 285 23.41 -18.28 2.54
C LEU A 285 22.46 -19.30 3.16
N LYS A 286 22.84 -20.59 3.29
CA LYS A 286 22.01 -21.60 3.97
C LYS A 286 21.61 -21.19 5.38
N TYR A 287 22.58 -20.64 6.13
CA TYR A 287 22.34 -20.12 7.47
C TYR A 287 21.34 -18.96 7.46
N SER A 288 21.50 -18.00 6.55
CA SER A 288 20.55 -16.89 6.43
C SER A 288 19.13 -17.31 6.00
N ILE A 289 19.03 -18.37 5.19
CA ILE A 289 17.76 -18.92 4.70
C ILE A 289 16.92 -19.55 5.83
N GLU A 290 17.55 -19.99 6.92
CA GLU A 290 16.82 -20.44 8.11
C GLU A 290 16.02 -19.29 8.75
N PHE A 291 16.60 -18.09 8.81
CA PHE A 291 15.89 -16.90 9.29
C PHE A 291 14.84 -16.40 8.30
N LEU A 292 15.14 -16.44 6.99
CA LEU A 292 14.14 -16.17 5.96
C LEU A 292 12.93 -17.09 6.12
N HIS A 293 13.14 -18.40 6.28
CA HIS A 293 12.05 -19.35 6.53
C HIS A 293 11.20 -18.92 7.73
N ASN A 294 11.84 -18.62 8.86
CA ASN A 294 11.15 -18.20 10.08
C ASN A 294 10.37 -16.90 9.85
N SER A 295 10.97 -15.90 9.20
CA SER A 295 10.30 -14.62 8.93
C SER A 295 9.02 -14.80 8.12
N MET A 296 9.03 -15.69 7.11
CA MET A 296 7.86 -16.00 6.29
C MET A 296 6.82 -16.83 7.04
N GLN A 297 7.27 -17.76 7.89
CA GLN A 297 6.41 -18.58 8.73
C GLN A 297 5.69 -17.73 9.79
N ASN A 298 6.40 -16.78 10.38
CA ASN A 298 5.91 -15.91 11.43
C ASN A 298 5.23 -14.65 10.88
N MET A 299 5.38 -14.37 9.58
CA MET A 299 4.98 -13.11 8.94
C MET A 299 5.53 -11.89 9.70
N SER A 300 6.80 -11.96 10.11
CA SER A 300 7.45 -10.94 10.94
C SER A 300 8.93 -10.80 10.59
N LEU A 301 9.43 -9.57 10.65
CA LEU A 301 10.85 -9.21 10.55
C LEU A 301 11.43 -8.79 11.90
N GLU A 302 10.72 -9.02 13.00
CA GLU A 302 11.19 -8.69 14.34
C GLU A 302 12.00 -9.84 14.94
N GLY A 303 13.04 -9.52 15.70
CA GLY A 303 13.82 -10.50 16.44
C GLY A 303 14.91 -11.21 15.61
N PHE A 304 15.85 -11.82 16.33
CA PHE A 304 16.98 -12.53 15.74
C PHE A 304 16.53 -13.75 14.94
N GLU A 305 15.51 -14.45 15.43
CA GLU A 305 14.97 -15.66 14.82
C GLU A 305 14.40 -15.43 13.41
N ASN A 306 14.01 -14.20 13.07
CA ASN A 306 13.46 -13.82 11.77
C ASN A 306 14.49 -13.07 10.89
N THR A 307 15.41 -12.32 11.50
CA THR A 307 16.37 -11.48 10.75
C THR A 307 17.76 -12.09 10.62
N GLY A 308 18.18 -12.95 11.55
CA GLY A 308 19.57 -13.38 11.68
C GLY A 308 20.53 -12.29 12.15
N LEU A 309 20.02 -11.15 12.64
CA LEU A 309 20.84 -10.04 13.14
C LEU A 309 20.77 -9.97 14.67
N LEU A 310 21.88 -10.32 15.34
CA LEU A 310 22.08 -10.10 16.78
C LEU A 310 22.53 -8.67 17.08
N TYR A 311 23.22 -8.06 16.13
CA TYR A 311 23.90 -6.77 16.29
C TYR A 311 23.48 -5.77 15.21
N SER A 312 22.18 -5.47 15.14
CA SER A 312 21.63 -4.37 14.34
C SER A 312 21.63 -3.05 15.13
N GLY A 313 21.70 -1.93 14.42
CA GLY A 313 21.35 -0.63 15.01
C GLY A 313 19.82 -0.52 15.19
N GLU A 314 19.37 0.46 15.98
CA GLU A 314 17.95 0.81 15.99
C GLU A 314 17.50 1.19 14.57
N ASN A 315 16.33 0.70 14.13
CA ASN A 315 15.71 0.99 12.82
C ASN A 315 16.45 0.43 11.58
N VAL A 316 17.12 -0.71 11.71
CA VAL A 316 17.64 -1.43 10.53
C VAL A 316 16.58 -2.39 10.00
N ASP A 317 15.90 -2.00 8.92
CA ASP A 317 14.99 -2.86 8.13
C ASP A 317 15.78 -3.80 7.20
N ALA A 318 16.76 -4.52 7.74
CA ALA A 318 17.58 -5.47 6.99
C ALA A 318 17.59 -6.83 7.68
N SER A 319 17.72 -7.88 6.89
CA SER A 319 18.02 -9.23 7.37
C SER A 319 19.40 -9.67 6.92
N LEU A 320 19.99 -10.67 7.59
CA LEU A 320 21.22 -11.30 7.16
C LEU A 320 21.09 -11.89 5.75
N TYR A 321 19.89 -12.33 5.37
CA TYR A 321 19.57 -12.77 4.02
C TYR A 321 19.76 -11.65 2.98
N ASP A 322 19.33 -10.43 3.30
CA ASP A 322 19.46 -9.27 2.41
C ASP A 322 20.91 -8.81 2.30
N GLU A 323 21.63 -8.80 3.41
CA GLU A 323 23.06 -8.47 3.45
C GLU A 323 23.88 -9.46 2.62
N LEU A 324 23.58 -10.75 2.69
CA LEU A 324 24.30 -11.77 1.90
C LEU A 324 23.89 -11.80 0.43
N TYR A 325 22.72 -11.28 0.08
CA TYR A 325 22.28 -11.17 -1.32
C TYR A 325 23.13 -10.15 -2.10
N VAL A 326 23.51 -9.03 -1.47
CA VAL A 326 24.43 -8.02 -2.03
C VAL A 326 25.47 -7.65 -0.97
N PRO A 327 26.54 -8.46 -0.79
CA PRO A 327 27.50 -8.25 0.27
C PRO A 327 28.15 -6.87 0.23
N HIS A 328 28.10 -6.16 1.36
CA HIS A 328 28.58 -4.79 1.46
C HIS A 328 29.29 -4.51 2.79
N SER A 329 30.62 -4.33 2.74
CA SER A 329 31.40 -4.03 3.95
C SER A 329 31.35 -2.56 4.38
N GLY A 330 31.08 -1.65 3.45
CA GLY A 330 31.21 -0.21 3.69
C GLY A 330 32.65 0.28 3.82
N SER A 331 33.64 -0.56 3.47
CA SER A 331 35.05 -0.17 3.51
C SER A 331 35.35 0.94 2.51
N ASP A 332 36.29 1.83 2.86
CA ASP A 332 36.67 2.93 1.99
C ASP A 332 37.34 2.45 0.71
N GLU A 333 37.97 1.27 0.73
CA GLU A 333 38.49 0.62 -0.47
C GLU A 333 37.34 0.21 -1.42
N LYS A 334 36.31 -0.46 -0.91
CA LYS A 334 35.13 -0.85 -1.70
C LYS A 334 34.39 0.39 -2.24
N LYS A 335 34.24 1.44 -1.42
CA LYS A 335 33.52 2.67 -1.82
C LYS A 335 34.11 3.34 -3.07
N LYS A 336 35.42 3.28 -3.28
CA LYS A 336 36.10 3.81 -4.48
C LYS A 336 35.59 3.18 -5.78
N PHE A 337 35.04 1.97 -5.70
CA PHE A 337 34.57 1.19 -6.85
C PHE A 337 33.05 1.10 -6.92
N SER A 338 32.31 1.97 -6.23
CA SER A 338 30.84 1.89 -6.14
C SER A 338 30.17 1.90 -7.51
N TYR A 339 30.62 2.78 -8.41
CA TYR A 339 30.12 2.84 -9.79
C TYR A 339 30.41 1.54 -10.55
N ASN A 340 31.61 0.97 -10.41
CA ASN A 340 31.97 -0.27 -11.07
C ASN A 340 31.06 -1.42 -10.65
N PHE A 341 30.82 -1.59 -9.35
CA PHE A 341 29.95 -2.63 -8.82
C PHE A 341 28.51 -2.49 -9.31
N GLU A 342 27.99 -1.25 -9.37
CA GLU A 342 26.66 -0.99 -9.92
C GLU A 342 26.53 -1.50 -11.37
N LYS A 343 27.55 -1.27 -12.21
CA LYS A 343 27.52 -1.68 -13.62
C LYS A 343 27.85 -3.15 -13.85
N ILE A 344 28.65 -3.78 -12.98
CA ILE A 344 28.90 -5.23 -13.02
C ILE A 344 27.60 -6.04 -12.87
N HIS A 345 26.57 -5.46 -12.24
CA HIS A 345 25.25 -6.08 -12.10
C HIS A 345 24.59 -6.46 -13.45
N TYR A 346 24.99 -5.85 -14.57
CA TYR A 346 24.54 -6.26 -15.89
C TYR A 346 24.92 -7.71 -16.26
N LEU A 347 25.92 -8.31 -15.60
CA LEU A 347 26.30 -9.71 -15.83
C LEU A 347 25.36 -10.72 -15.16
N LYS A 348 24.46 -10.27 -14.27
CA LYS A 348 23.52 -11.14 -13.55
C LYS A 348 22.36 -11.67 -14.43
N TYR A 349 21.99 -10.94 -15.47
CA TYR A 349 20.88 -11.24 -16.37
C TYR A 349 21.27 -10.89 -17.81
N ASP A 350 20.42 -11.20 -18.79
CA ASP A 350 20.70 -10.80 -20.16
C ASP A 350 20.41 -9.30 -20.37
N SER A 351 21.42 -8.47 -20.12
CA SER A 351 21.32 -7.01 -20.27
C SER A 351 21.53 -6.51 -21.71
N GLY A 352 21.72 -7.41 -22.67
CA GLY A 352 22.15 -7.09 -24.03
C GLY A 352 23.66 -6.80 -24.15
N TYR A 353 24.16 -6.85 -25.39
CA TYR A 353 25.59 -6.82 -25.71
C TYR A 353 26.34 -5.61 -25.15
N ASN A 354 25.84 -4.39 -25.38
CA ASN A 354 26.52 -3.16 -24.96
C ASN A 354 26.71 -3.08 -23.45
N ASN A 355 25.67 -3.42 -22.69
CA ASN A 355 25.71 -3.41 -21.23
C ASN A 355 26.65 -4.49 -20.68
N LYS A 356 26.68 -5.67 -21.30
CA LYS A 356 27.63 -6.75 -20.96
C LYS A 356 29.07 -6.30 -21.18
N GLN A 357 29.38 -5.73 -22.35
CA GLN A 357 30.71 -5.19 -22.63
C GLN A 357 31.12 -4.12 -21.62
N TRP A 358 30.20 -3.21 -21.28
CA TRP A 358 30.46 -2.19 -20.27
C TRP A 358 30.75 -2.79 -18.88
N ALA A 359 30.02 -3.84 -18.50
CA ALA A 359 30.22 -4.54 -17.24
C ALA A 359 31.59 -5.22 -17.18
N TYR A 360 32.06 -5.83 -18.27
CA TYR A 360 33.42 -6.40 -18.33
C TYR A 360 34.52 -5.34 -18.23
N ILE A 361 34.33 -4.16 -18.82
CA ILE A 361 35.25 -3.02 -18.62
C ILE A 361 35.29 -2.62 -17.14
N GLN A 362 34.12 -2.52 -16.50
CA GLN A 362 34.07 -2.19 -15.07
C GLN A 362 34.67 -3.28 -14.19
N LEU A 363 34.51 -4.56 -14.56
CA LEU A 363 35.09 -5.70 -13.88
C LEU A 363 36.62 -5.65 -13.92
N GLU A 364 37.22 -5.38 -15.07
CA GLU A 364 38.68 -5.30 -15.19
C GLU A 364 39.26 -4.18 -14.31
N ASN A 365 38.56 -3.04 -14.21
CA ASN A 365 38.95 -1.91 -13.35
C ASN A 365 38.96 -2.25 -11.85
N VAL A 366 38.16 -3.21 -11.40
CA VAL A 366 38.08 -3.64 -9.98
C VAL A 366 38.80 -4.95 -9.71
N LYS A 367 39.34 -5.59 -10.73
CA LYS A 367 39.88 -6.94 -10.66
C LYS A 367 41.01 -7.07 -9.65
N ILE A 368 41.89 -6.06 -9.54
CA ILE A 368 42.97 -6.03 -8.53
C ILE A 368 42.43 -6.13 -7.11
N PHE A 369 41.27 -5.52 -6.84
CA PHE A 369 40.61 -5.63 -5.54
C PHE A 369 40.00 -7.02 -5.33
N LEU A 370 39.29 -7.54 -6.34
CA LEU A 370 38.58 -8.83 -6.25
C LEU A 370 39.53 -10.04 -6.23
N GLU A 371 40.64 -10.00 -6.96
CA GLU A 371 41.59 -11.11 -7.09
C GLU A 371 42.42 -11.39 -5.82
N LYS A 372 42.33 -10.51 -4.81
CA LYS A 372 42.78 -10.82 -3.44
C LYS A 372 42.01 -11.99 -2.85
N TYR A 373 40.74 -12.14 -3.25
CA TYR A 373 39.79 -13.08 -2.66
C TYR A 373 39.42 -14.24 -3.59
N VAL A 374 39.31 -14.03 -4.90
CA VAL A 374 38.89 -15.06 -5.87
C VAL A 374 39.79 -15.09 -7.10
N SER A 375 39.65 -16.12 -7.94
CA SER A 375 40.36 -16.21 -9.23
C SER A 375 39.37 -16.15 -10.40
N PHE A 376 39.51 -15.18 -11.30
CA PHE A 376 38.69 -15.10 -12.53
C PHE A 376 39.25 -15.95 -13.69
N HIS A 377 40.42 -16.55 -13.52
CA HIS A 377 41.03 -17.41 -14.53
C HIS A 377 40.07 -18.53 -14.98
N ASP A 378 39.92 -18.73 -16.30
CA ASP A 378 39.02 -19.70 -16.96
C ASP A 378 37.51 -19.54 -16.69
N THR A 379 37.05 -18.40 -16.18
CA THR A 379 35.62 -18.17 -15.94
C THR A 379 34.85 -18.11 -17.28
N LYS A 380 33.77 -18.87 -17.42
CA LYS A 380 33.14 -19.12 -18.74
C LYS A 380 31.86 -18.37 -19.01
N SER A 381 31.12 -17.97 -17.97
CA SER A 381 29.80 -17.35 -18.14
C SER A 381 29.69 -16.01 -17.44
N ASP A 382 28.81 -15.13 -17.97
CA ASP A 382 28.51 -13.83 -17.36
C ASP A 382 28.06 -14.00 -15.90
N PHE A 383 27.17 -14.96 -15.65
CA PHE A 383 26.67 -15.23 -14.31
C PHE A 383 27.76 -15.74 -13.36
N GLU A 384 28.69 -16.56 -13.84
CA GLU A 384 29.83 -17.01 -13.02
C GLU A 384 30.73 -15.84 -12.62
N HIS A 385 31.02 -14.90 -13.54
CA HIS A 385 31.76 -13.69 -13.21
C HIS A 385 31.05 -12.87 -12.12
N TYR A 386 29.74 -12.67 -12.26
CA TYR A 386 28.93 -11.95 -11.26
C TYR A 386 28.94 -12.67 -9.89
N ALA A 387 28.79 -14.00 -9.89
CA ALA A 387 28.85 -14.81 -8.68
C ALA A 387 30.21 -14.72 -7.97
N LEU A 388 31.31 -14.69 -8.73
CA LEU A 388 32.65 -14.53 -8.18
C LEU A 388 32.88 -13.13 -7.60
N VAL A 389 32.29 -12.08 -8.17
CA VAL A 389 32.29 -10.74 -7.57
C VAL A 389 31.61 -10.77 -6.20
N ASN A 390 30.40 -11.34 -6.09
CA ASN A 390 29.71 -11.44 -4.80
C ASN A 390 30.46 -12.32 -3.79
N LEU A 391 31.08 -13.41 -4.24
CA LEU A 391 31.93 -14.23 -3.39
C LEU A 391 33.12 -13.43 -2.83
N ALA A 392 33.81 -12.65 -3.67
CA ALA A 392 34.92 -11.80 -3.22
C ALA A 392 34.45 -10.74 -2.22
N LEU A 393 33.30 -10.11 -2.46
CA LEU A 393 32.71 -9.14 -1.54
C LEU A 393 32.29 -9.77 -0.21
N TYR A 394 31.75 -11.00 -0.24
CA TYR A 394 31.46 -11.76 0.97
C TYR A 394 32.72 -12.03 1.80
N LEU A 395 33.80 -12.49 1.16
CA LEU A 395 35.07 -12.75 1.84
C LEU A 395 35.68 -11.47 2.41
N GLU A 396 35.62 -10.37 1.67
CA GLU A 396 36.06 -9.06 2.15
C GLU A 396 35.22 -8.60 3.35
N CYS A 397 33.91 -8.81 3.34
CA CYS A 397 33.06 -8.49 4.48
C CYS A 397 33.52 -9.20 5.76
N LEU A 398 33.97 -10.46 5.68
CA LEU A 398 34.46 -11.20 6.85
C LEU A 398 35.77 -10.62 7.45
N GLU A 399 36.46 -9.74 6.73
CA GLU A 399 37.65 -9.03 7.20
C GLU A 399 37.36 -7.60 7.69
N LYS A 400 36.14 -7.09 7.45
CA LYS A 400 35.76 -5.71 7.79
C LYS A 400 34.72 -5.66 8.89
N LYS A 401 34.65 -4.52 9.57
CA LYS A 401 33.61 -4.24 10.56
C LYS A 401 32.29 -3.90 9.86
N CYS A 402 31.51 -4.92 9.51
CA CYS A 402 30.19 -4.78 8.87
C CYS A 402 29.15 -5.75 9.46
N LEU A 403 27.89 -5.62 9.03
CA LEU A 403 26.78 -6.46 9.50
C LEU A 403 27.02 -7.94 9.24
N ILE A 404 27.53 -8.30 8.07
CA ILE A 404 27.84 -9.70 7.73
C ILE A 404 28.85 -10.28 8.73
N ASN A 405 29.98 -9.59 8.95
CA ASN A 405 31.01 -10.13 9.84
C ASN A 405 30.53 -10.31 11.27
N LYS A 406 29.71 -9.37 11.75
CA LYS A 406 29.13 -9.41 13.10
C LYS A 406 28.16 -10.57 13.30
N ASN A 407 27.45 -10.99 12.26
CA ASN A 407 26.32 -11.92 12.40
C ASN A 407 26.60 -13.30 11.78
N ILE A 408 27.66 -13.46 10.98
CA ILE A 408 28.13 -14.77 10.53
C ILE A 408 28.89 -15.49 11.67
N PRO A 409 28.54 -16.75 11.99
CA PRO A 409 29.22 -17.50 13.04
C PRO A 409 30.74 -17.58 12.82
N ASN A 410 31.49 -17.55 13.92
CA ASN A 410 32.95 -17.73 13.90
C ASN A 410 33.30 -19.23 13.80
N ASP A 411 33.05 -19.83 12.64
CA ASP A 411 33.22 -21.26 12.38
C ASP A 411 33.80 -21.48 10.97
N PHE A 412 34.63 -22.52 10.80
CA PHE A 412 35.27 -22.86 9.52
C PHE A 412 34.28 -23.23 8.40
N LYS A 413 33.03 -23.53 8.74
CA LYS A 413 31.95 -23.72 7.76
C LYS A 413 31.65 -22.44 6.96
N TYR A 414 31.96 -21.27 7.52
CA TYR A 414 31.64 -19.96 6.96
C TYR A 414 32.88 -19.10 6.68
N ARG A 415 34.02 -19.41 7.28
CA ARG A 415 35.23 -18.57 7.26
C ARG A 415 36.48 -19.35 6.88
N GLU A 416 37.42 -18.70 6.20
CA GLU A 416 38.74 -19.26 5.91
C GLU A 416 39.62 -19.35 7.16
N ARG A 417 39.38 -18.48 8.14
CA ARG A 417 40.03 -18.49 9.45
C ARG A 417 39.05 -18.09 10.54
N LEU A 418 39.34 -18.54 11.76
CA LEU A 418 38.63 -18.06 12.94
C LEU A 418 39.18 -16.70 13.38
N LEU A 419 38.30 -15.86 13.89
CA LEU A 419 38.64 -14.63 14.58
C LEU A 419 39.14 -14.96 15.99
N PHE A 420 40.21 -14.29 16.40
CA PHE A 420 40.69 -14.33 17.79
C PHE A 420 39.81 -13.45 18.70
N ASN A 421 39.90 -13.65 20.01
CA ASN A 421 39.08 -12.91 20.98
C ASN A 421 39.21 -11.38 20.85
N ASN A 422 40.43 -10.88 20.63
CA ASN A 422 40.67 -9.45 20.43
C ASN A 422 40.03 -8.91 19.14
N GLU A 423 39.99 -9.71 18.06
CA GLU A 423 39.33 -9.33 16.80
C GLU A 423 37.80 -9.33 16.97
N LEU A 424 37.26 -10.30 17.71
CA LEU A 424 35.84 -10.32 18.07
C LEU A 424 35.50 -9.08 18.93
N GLU A 425 36.33 -8.77 19.92
CA GLU A 425 36.16 -7.58 20.74
C GLU A 425 36.16 -6.30 19.89
N GLU A 426 37.12 -6.13 18.99
CA GLU A 426 37.18 -4.96 18.09
C GLU A 426 35.94 -4.87 17.17
N LEU A 427 35.46 -6.01 16.68
CA LEU A 427 34.29 -6.11 15.82
C LEU A 427 33.00 -5.66 16.53
N PHE A 428 32.86 -5.98 17.82
CA PHE A 428 31.64 -5.77 18.60
C PHE A 428 31.66 -4.53 19.53
N TYR A 429 32.81 -4.09 20.04
CA TYR A 429 32.88 -3.15 21.18
C TYR A 429 33.30 -1.70 20.90
N ASN A 430 33.48 -1.30 19.65
CA ASN A 430 33.66 0.11 19.32
C ASN A 430 32.32 0.75 18.92
N LYS A 431 31.64 1.41 19.88
CA LYS A 431 30.56 2.37 19.62
C LYS A 431 31.15 3.68 19.09
#